data_AF-A0A531KK07-F1
#
_entry.id   AF-A0A531KK07-F1
#
_cell.length_a   1.000
_cell.length_b   1.000
_cell.length_c   1.000
_cell.angle_alpha   90.00
_cell.angle_beta   90.00
_cell.angle_gamma   90.00
#
_symmetry.space_group_name_H-M   'P 1'
#
loop_
_entity.id
_entity.type
_entity.pdbx_description
1 polymer ?
#
loop_
_entity_poly.entity_id
_entity_poly.type
_entity_poly.pdbx_seq_one_letter_code
_entity_poly.pdbx_strand_id
1 'polypeptide(L)'
;TASPSQSRKVFIDGTWRDAGIFHREALEPGHKLAGPALVIEPNQTIVVEPGWQAEITVKNHVLLRRIEKKRRQAALGTEADPVMLEVFNNLFMSIAEQMGVTLQNTAYSVNIKERLDFSCAVFDRNGALVANAPHMPVHLGSMDRSVETIIRLNSGDIHPGDVFALNAPYNGGTHLPDITVVTPVFEEERPISPP
;
A
#
# COMPACT_ATOMS: atom_id res chain seq x y z
N THR A 1 -13.55 27.20 27.38
CA THR A 1 -12.43 27.04 26.42
C THR A 1 -11.14 27.18 27.21
N ALA A 2 -10.19 26.27 27.06
CA ALA A 2 -8.95 26.32 27.83
C ALA A 2 -7.98 27.36 27.23
N SER A 3 -7.24 28.05 28.09
CA SER A 3 -6.17 28.97 27.67
C SER A 3 -4.81 28.26 27.75
N PRO A 4 -3.91 28.46 26.78
CA PRO A 4 -2.58 27.85 26.81
C PRO A 4 -1.72 28.49 27.91
N SER A 5 -0.86 27.70 28.55
CA SER A 5 0.12 28.21 29.52
C SER A 5 1.24 29.00 28.84
N GLN A 6 1.59 28.60 27.62
CA GLN A 6 2.58 29.26 26.78
C GLN A 6 2.36 28.85 25.30
N SER A 7 3.04 29.53 24.39
CA SER A 7 3.12 29.15 22.98
C SER A 7 4.56 28.80 22.59
N ARG A 8 4.73 27.80 21.73
CA ARG A 8 6.03 27.37 21.18
C ARG A 8 5.93 27.07 19.70
N LYS A 9 7.00 27.32 18.96
CA LYS A 9 7.11 26.91 17.56
C LYS A 9 7.30 25.40 17.47
N VAL A 10 6.47 24.75 16.66
CA VAL A 10 6.54 23.34 16.28
C VAL A 10 6.60 23.23 14.76
N PHE A 11 7.25 22.19 14.24
CA PHE A 11 7.33 21.94 12.81
C PHE A 11 6.31 20.88 12.41
N ILE A 12 5.28 21.27 11.64
CA ILE A 12 4.16 20.40 11.22
C ILE A 12 3.87 20.67 9.74
N ASP A 13 3.69 19.60 8.95
CA ASP A 13 3.42 19.66 7.50
C ASP A 13 4.43 20.54 6.75
N GLY A 14 5.73 20.39 7.05
CA GLY A 14 6.80 21.12 6.37
C GLY A 14 6.92 22.60 6.74
N THR A 15 6.15 23.09 7.72
CA THR A 15 6.12 24.51 8.10
C THR A 15 6.21 24.70 9.61
N TRP A 16 6.91 25.76 10.06
CA TRP A 16 6.90 26.17 11.46
C TRP A 16 5.56 26.83 11.82
N ARG A 17 4.93 26.37 12.90
CA ARG A 17 3.64 26.87 13.40
C ARG A 17 3.72 27.12 14.90
N ASP A 18 3.00 28.13 15.38
CA ASP A 18 2.87 28.37 16.82
C ASP A 18 1.83 27.42 17.41
N ALA A 19 2.23 26.61 18.39
CA ALA A 19 1.37 25.68 19.12
C ALA A 19 1.19 26.11 20.57
N GLY A 20 -0.06 26.13 21.03
CA GLY A 20 -0.39 26.35 22.43
C GLY A 20 0.01 25.14 23.27
N ILE A 21 0.70 25.36 24.38
CA ILE A 21 1.04 24.33 25.36
C ILE A 21 -0.01 24.34 26.47
N PHE A 22 -0.55 23.17 26.78
CA PHE A 22 -1.53 22.95 27.83
C PHE A 22 -0.99 21.88 28.77
N HIS A 23 -0.97 22.16 30.07
CA HIS A 23 -0.71 21.10 31.05
C HIS A 23 -2.02 20.38 31.32
N ARG A 24 -2.00 19.04 31.23
CA ARG A 24 -3.19 18.22 31.41
C ARG A 24 -3.88 18.44 32.75
N GLU A 25 -3.10 18.69 33.80
CA GLU A 25 -3.59 18.97 35.16
C GLU A 25 -4.46 20.23 35.24
N ALA A 26 -4.28 21.18 34.32
CA ALA A 26 -5.06 22.41 34.24
C ALA A 26 -6.30 22.29 33.33
N LEU A 27 -6.57 21.11 32.77
CA LEU A 27 -7.70 20.88 31.87
C LEU A 27 -8.84 20.13 32.58
N GLU A 28 -10.03 20.73 32.55
CA GLU A 28 -11.25 20.21 33.15
C GLU A 28 -12.19 19.57 32.12
N PRO A 29 -13.08 18.65 32.53
CA PRO A 29 -14.15 18.14 31.67
C PRO A 29 -14.94 19.23 30.96
N GLY A 30 -15.12 19.09 29.65
CA GLY A 30 -15.77 20.07 28.78
C GLY A 30 -14.79 21.05 28.12
N HIS A 31 -13.51 21.09 28.53
CA HIS A 31 -12.51 21.86 27.81
C HIS A 31 -12.24 21.31 26.41
N LYS A 32 -12.21 22.22 25.44
CA LYS A 32 -11.89 21.97 24.05
C LYS A 32 -10.72 22.85 23.64
N LEU A 33 -9.80 22.28 22.87
CA LEU A 33 -8.66 22.98 22.28
C LEU A 33 -8.46 22.52 20.83
N ALA A 34 -8.35 23.48 19.91
CA ALA A 34 -8.04 23.21 18.51
C ALA A 34 -6.52 23.14 18.33
N GLY A 35 -6.06 22.27 17.44
CA GLY A 35 -4.66 22.26 17.03
C GLY A 35 -4.31 23.48 16.16
N PRO A 36 -3.02 23.83 16.02
CA PRO A 36 -1.86 23.15 16.60
C PRO A 36 -1.71 23.39 18.11
N ALA A 37 -1.59 22.31 18.89
CA ALA A 37 -1.42 22.37 20.34
C ALA A 37 -0.66 21.16 20.89
N LEU A 38 -0.02 21.33 22.04
CA LEU A 38 0.62 20.27 22.82
C LEU A 38 -0.07 20.15 24.16
N VAL A 39 -0.53 18.95 24.52
CA VAL A 39 -1.02 18.64 25.86
C VAL A 39 0.06 17.84 26.59
N ILE A 40 0.66 18.44 27.61
CA ILE A 40 1.75 17.85 28.39
C ILE A 40 1.16 17.14 29.61
N GLU A 41 1.47 15.85 29.74
CA GLU A 41 1.15 15.00 30.88
C GLU A 41 2.46 14.59 31.59
N PRO A 42 2.39 14.11 32.85
CA PRO A 42 3.58 13.66 33.57
C PRO A 42 4.39 12.56 32.85
N ASN A 43 3.72 11.74 32.02
CA ASN A 43 4.31 10.58 31.35
C ASN A 43 4.15 10.57 29.82
N GLN A 44 3.48 11.56 29.23
CA GLN A 44 3.26 11.63 27.77
C GLN A 44 3.06 13.06 27.28
N THR A 45 3.18 13.26 25.98
CA THR A 45 2.81 14.51 25.31
C THR A 45 1.90 14.19 24.15
N ILE A 46 0.69 14.74 24.16
CA ILE A 46 -0.28 14.57 23.09
C ILE A 46 -0.15 15.75 22.14
N VAL A 47 0.14 15.47 20.88
CA VAL A 47 0.18 16.48 19.82
C VAL A 47 -1.20 16.56 19.17
N VAL A 48 -1.80 17.75 19.19
CA VAL A 48 -3.06 18.04 18.49
C VAL A 48 -2.69 18.81 17.22
N GLU A 49 -2.72 18.12 16.08
CA GLU A 49 -2.36 18.70 14.79
C GLU A 49 -3.38 19.72 14.27
N PRO A 50 -3.01 20.62 13.33
CA PRO A 50 -3.96 21.48 12.63
C PRO A 50 -5.15 20.68 12.05
N GLY A 51 -6.36 21.22 12.21
CA GLY A 51 -7.60 20.57 11.77
C GLY A 51 -8.11 19.45 12.69
N TRP A 52 -7.44 19.19 13.81
CA TRP A 52 -7.93 18.36 14.91
C TRP A 52 -8.33 19.20 16.13
N GLN A 53 -9.21 18.65 16.96
CA GLN A 53 -9.62 19.19 18.25
C GLN A 53 -9.50 18.12 19.32
N ALA A 54 -8.88 18.48 20.44
CA ALA A 54 -8.95 17.71 21.68
C ALA A 54 -10.12 18.20 22.55
N GLU A 55 -10.83 17.26 23.16
CA GLU A 55 -11.89 17.49 24.14
C GLU A 55 -11.63 16.65 25.39
N ILE A 56 -11.67 17.26 26.57
CA ILE A 56 -11.67 16.52 27.83
C ILE A 56 -13.10 16.06 28.12
N THR A 57 -13.32 14.76 28.08
CA THR A 57 -14.64 14.16 28.33
C THR A 57 -15.01 14.20 29.81
N VAL A 58 -16.29 13.93 30.13
CA VAL A 58 -16.77 13.78 31.51
C VAL A 58 -16.06 12.68 32.31
N LYS A 59 -15.48 11.68 31.62
CA LYS A 59 -14.66 10.62 32.23
C LYS A 59 -13.17 10.98 32.31
N ASN A 60 -12.83 12.25 32.05
CA ASN A 60 -11.47 12.77 32.06
C ASN A 60 -10.54 12.18 30.97
N HIS A 61 -11.10 11.54 29.93
CA HIS A 61 -10.32 11.13 28.75
C HIS A 61 -10.05 12.30 27.82
N VAL A 62 -8.92 12.27 27.12
CA VAL A 62 -8.62 13.17 25.99
C VAL A 62 -9.17 12.54 24.71
N LEU A 63 -10.23 13.10 24.16
CA LEU A 63 -10.81 12.66 22.90
C LEU A 63 -10.32 13.56 21.76
N LEU A 64 -9.61 12.97 20.79
CA LEU A 64 -9.21 13.65 19.57
C LEU A 64 -10.27 13.43 18.48
N ARG A 65 -10.80 14.52 17.94
CA ARG A 65 -11.66 14.48 16.74
C ARG A 65 -11.07 15.36 15.65
N ARG A 66 -11.05 14.84 14.44
CA ARG A 66 -10.76 15.65 13.26
C ARG A 66 -11.97 16.51 12.95
N ILE A 67 -11.78 17.83 12.92
CA ILE A 67 -12.83 18.82 12.66
C ILE A 67 -12.74 19.41 11.25
N GLU A 68 -11.59 19.29 10.58
CA GLU A 68 -11.42 19.66 9.18
C GLU A 68 -11.30 18.41 8.30
N LYS A 69 -11.98 18.40 7.13
CA LYS A 69 -11.81 17.32 6.16
C LYS A 69 -10.33 17.25 5.74
N LYS A 70 -9.73 16.06 5.78
CA LYS A 70 -8.37 15.85 5.26
C LYS A 70 -8.42 16.27 3.79
N ARG A 71 -7.68 17.33 3.43
CA ARG A 71 -7.50 17.69 2.02
C ARG A 71 -6.87 16.45 1.39
N ARG A 72 -7.62 15.74 0.54
CA ARG A 72 -7.02 14.71 -0.31
C ARG A 72 -5.87 15.43 -0.99
N GLN A 73 -4.63 14.96 -0.79
CA GLN A 73 -3.56 15.31 -1.70
C GLN A 73 -4.13 15.09 -3.11
N ALA A 74 -4.00 16.11 -3.96
CA ALA A 74 -4.55 16.08 -5.31
C ALA A 74 -4.19 14.74 -5.97
N ALA A 75 -5.10 14.22 -6.80
CA ALA A 75 -4.86 12.98 -7.55
C ALA A 75 -3.42 12.98 -8.07
N LEU A 76 -2.66 11.99 -7.62
CA LEU A 76 -1.21 11.88 -7.70
C LEU A 76 -0.77 12.22 -9.13
N GLY A 77 0.09 13.23 -9.27
CA GLY A 77 0.81 13.43 -10.52
C GLY A 77 1.78 12.27 -10.78
N THR A 78 2.40 12.23 -11.95
CA THR A 78 3.41 11.22 -12.31
C THR A 78 4.76 11.42 -11.60
N GLU A 79 4.85 12.33 -10.63
CA GLU A 79 6.06 12.52 -9.84
C GLU A 79 6.18 11.38 -8.81
N ALA A 80 7.27 10.63 -8.90
CA ALA A 80 7.55 9.49 -8.03
C ALA A 80 7.88 9.98 -6.62
N ASP A 81 6.87 10.05 -5.75
CA ASP A 81 7.07 10.19 -4.30
C ASP A 81 7.82 8.95 -3.78
N PRO A 82 9.04 9.09 -3.21
CA PRO A 82 9.84 7.96 -2.77
C PRO A 82 9.15 7.12 -1.69
N VAL A 83 8.28 7.73 -0.86
CA VAL A 83 7.50 6.99 0.13
C VAL A 83 6.47 6.12 -0.57
N MET A 84 5.75 6.67 -1.55
CA MET A 84 4.75 5.90 -2.31
C MET A 84 5.40 4.83 -3.18
N LEU A 85 6.56 5.11 -3.78
CA LEU A 85 7.30 4.13 -4.56
C LEU A 85 7.65 2.91 -3.69
N GLU A 86 8.14 3.15 -2.48
CA GLU A 86 8.45 2.08 -1.53
C GLU A 86 7.18 1.34 -1.10
N VAL A 87 6.08 2.04 -0.83
CA VAL A 87 4.79 1.42 -0.50
C VAL A 87 4.32 0.51 -1.64
N PHE A 88 4.32 0.98 -2.89
CA PHE A 88 3.91 0.18 -4.04
C PHE A 88 4.84 -1.01 -4.27
N ASN A 89 6.16 -0.81 -4.14
CA ASN A 89 7.14 -1.89 -4.24
C ASN A 89 6.84 -3.01 -3.24
N ASN A 90 6.63 -2.67 -1.96
CA ASN A 90 6.28 -3.65 -0.94
C ASN A 90 4.93 -4.33 -1.20
N LEU A 91 3.93 -3.58 -1.71
CA LEU A 91 2.62 -4.15 -2.04
C LEU A 91 2.72 -5.17 -3.19
N PHE A 92 3.41 -4.84 -4.28
CA PHE A 92 3.56 -5.77 -5.41
C PHE A 92 4.41 -6.99 -5.06
N MET A 93 5.48 -6.82 -4.29
CA MET A 93 6.27 -7.94 -3.77
C MET A 93 5.43 -8.83 -2.86
N SER A 94 4.64 -8.26 -1.95
CA SER A 94 3.74 -9.01 -1.08
C SER A 94 2.73 -9.84 -1.88
N ILE A 95 2.17 -9.29 -2.97
CA ILE A 95 1.28 -10.05 -3.86
C ILE A 95 2.00 -11.26 -4.45
N ALA A 96 3.19 -11.07 -5.03
CA ALA A 96 3.97 -12.16 -5.62
C ALA A 96 4.32 -13.25 -4.60
N GLU A 97 4.70 -12.87 -3.38
CA GLU A 97 4.98 -13.80 -2.28
C GLU A 97 3.73 -14.57 -1.84
N GLN A 98 2.58 -13.90 -1.68
CA GLN A 98 1.34 -14.56 -1.27
C GLN A 98 0.82 -15.54 -2.34
N MET A 99 1.00 -15.22 -3.63
CA MET A 99 0.77 -16.18 -4.72
C MET A 99 1.60 -17.45 -4.52
N GLY A 100 2.90 -17.29 -4.21
CA GLY A 100 3.81 -18.40 -3.98
C GLY A 100 3.44 -19.25 -2.78
N VAL A 101 3.13 -18.62 -1.64
CA VAL A 101 2.66 -19.31 -0.43
C VAL A 101 1.37 -20.08 -0.70
N THR A 102 0.44 -19.49 -1.45
CA THR A 102 -0.83 -20.16 -1.81
C THR A 102 -0.58 -21.37 -2.68
N LEU A 103 0.29 -21.24 -3.70
CA LEU A 103 0.66 -22.34 -4.58
C LEU A 103 1.34 -23.48 -3.82
N GLN A 104 2.30 -23.16 -2.95
CA GLN A 104 3.00 -24.15 -2.12
C GLN A 104 2.03 -24.92 -1.21
N ASN A 105 1.11 -24.21 -0.54
CA ASN A 105 0.18 -24.81 0.41
C ASN A 105 -0.90 -25.67 -0.25
N THR A 106 -1.23 -25.39 -1.51
CA THR A 106 -2.26 -26.12 -2.27
C THR A 106 -1.68 -27.22 -3.17
N ALA A 107 -0.37 -27.25 -3.37
CA ALA A 107 0.28 -28.24 -4.21
C ALA A 107 0.31 -29.65 -3.58
N TYR A 108 0.01 -30.65 -4.41
CA TYR A 108 0.28 -32.06 -4.11
C TYR A 108 1.70 -32.49 -4.52
N SER A 109 2.33 -31.76 -5.45
CA SER A 109 3.68 -32.08 -5.96
C SER A 109 4.75 -31.80 -4.92
N VAL A 110 5.58 -32.79 -4.62
CA VAL A 110 6.75 -32.63 -3.73
C VAL A 110 7.75 -31.61 -4.29
N ASN A 111 7.87 -31.49 -5.62
CA ASN A 111 8.75 -30.50 -6.23
C ASN A 111 8.28 -29.07 -5.92
N ILE A 112 6.97 -28.83 -5.90
CA ILE A 112 6.43 -27.50 -5.58
C ILE A 112 6.41 -27.29 -4.06
N LYS A 113 5.91 -28.28 -3.31
CA LYS A 113 5.66 -28.12 -1.87
C LYS A 113 6.93 -28.07 -1.03
N GLU A 114 7.90 -28.93 -1.34
CA GLU A 114 9.11 -29.13 -0.54
C GLU A 114 10.36 -28.57 -1.22
N ARG A 115 10.47 -28.71 -2.56
CA ARG A 115 11.63 -28.20 -3.30
C ARG A 115 11.47 -26.75 -3.79
N LEU A 116 10.27 -26.17 -3.63
CA LEU A 116 9.94 -24.81 -4.06
C LEU A 116 10.24 -24.52 -5.53
N ASP A 117 10.06 -25.54 -6.37
CA ASP A 117 10.31 -25.49 -7.81
C ASP A 117 9.15 -24.81 -8.54
N PHE A 118 8.98 -23.51 -8.27
CA PHE A 118 8.00 -22.64 -8.90
C PHE A 118 8.45 -21.18 -8.80
N SER A 119 7.77 -20.29 -9.53
CA SER A 119 7.96 -18.85 -9.39
C SER A 119 6.64 -18.12 -9.60
N CYS A 120 6.49 -16.99 -8.92
CA CYS A 120 5.33 -16.13 -9.03
C CYS A 120 5.82 -14.71 -9.28
N ALA A 121 5.17 -14.02 -10.21
CA ALA A 121 5.57 -12.68 -10.62
C ALA A 121 4.36 -11.87 -11.08
N VAL A 122 4.49 -10.55 -10.96
CA VAL A 122 3.54 -9.55 -11.42
C VAL A 122 4.19 -8.77 -12.55
N PHE A 123 3.43 -8.54 -13.61
CA PHE A 123 3.88 -7.86 -14.83
C PHE A 123 2.99 -6.67 -15.14
N ASP A 124 3.57 -5.66 -15.79
CA ASP A 124 2.81 -4.53 -16.31
C ASP A 124 2.04 -4.91 -17.59
N ARG A 125 1.25 -3.96 -18.11
CA ARG A 125 0.44 -4.14 -19.32
C ARG A 125 1.25 -4.45 -20.60
N ASN A 126 2.55 -4.20 -20.59
CA ASN A 126 3.45 -4.44 -21.72
C ASN A 126 4.26 -5.74 -21.53
N GLY A 127 4.11 -6.43 -20.41
CA GLY A 127 4.86 -7.63 -20.06
C GLY A 127 6.18 -7.37 -19.35
N ALA A 128 6.44 -6.14 -18.89
CA ALA A 128 7.63 -5.83 -18.09
C ALA A 128 7.43 -6.32 -16.65
N LEU A 129 8.47 -6.93 -16.08
CA LEU A 129 8.44 -7.44 -14.71
C LEU A 129 8.31 -6.29 -13.69
N VAL A 130 7.32 -6.37 -12.82
CA VAL A 130 7.07 -5.42 -11.72
C VAL A 130 7.58 -5.96 -10.39
N ALA A 131 7.28 -7.22 -10.08
CA ALA A 131 7.68 -7.88 -8.84
C ALA A 131 7.77 -9.39 -9.03
N ASN A 132 8.67 -10.06 -8.31
CA ASN A 132 8.79 -11.52 -8.33
C ASN A 132 9.10 -12.09 -6.94
N ALA A 133 8.52 -13.24 -6.62
CA ALA A 133 8.83 -13.95 -5.39
C ALA A 133 10.23 -14.61 -5.47
N PRO A 134 10.99 -14.66 -4.36
CA PRO A 134 12.38 -15.13 -4.35
C PRO A 134 12.44 -16.67 -4.23
N HIS A 135 12.17 -17.40 -5.31
CA HIS A 135 12.13 -18.87 -5.24
C HIS A 135 13.09 -19.57 -6.22
N MET A 136 13.09 -19.23 -7.51
CA MET A 136 13.99 -19.85 -8.50
C MET A 136 14.53 -18.83 -9.53
N PRO A 137 15.83 -18.50 -9.53
CA PRO A 137 16.41 -17.51 -10.44
C PRO A 137 16.27 -17.83 -11.94
N VAL A 138 16.17 -19.12 -12.29
CA VAL A 138 16.14 -19.57 -13.70
C VAL A 138 14.86 -19.11 -14.43
N HIS A 139 13.73 -19.01 -13.73
CA HIS A 139 12.47 -18.55 -14.32
C HIS A 139 12.47 -17.04 -14.59
N LEU A 140 13.32 -16.27 -13.91
CA LEU A 140 13.28 -14.81 -13.97
C LEU A 140 13.56 -14.26 -15.36
N GLY A 141 14.45 -14.91 -16.14
CA GLY A 141 14.80 -14.49 -17.49
C GLY A 141 13.93 -15.06 -18.60
N SER A 142 12.89 -15.84 -18.28
CA SER A 142 12.04 -16.51 -19.27
C SER A 142 10.54 -16.17 -19.10
N MET A 143 10.11 -15.83 -17.88
CA MET A 143 8.72 -15.48 -17.60
C MET A 143 8.28 -14.17 -18.29
N ASP A 144 9.15 -13.17 -18.40
CA ASP A 144 8.90 -11.93 -19.14
C ASP A 144 8.58 -12.23 -20.61
N ARG A 145 9.40 -13.07 -21.26
CA ARG A 145 9.19 -13.47 -22.65
C ARG A 145 7.92 -14.28 -22.86
N SER A 146 7.52 -15.05 -21.85
CA SER A 146 6.27 -15.80 -21.84
C SER A 146 5.05 -14.86 -21.85
N VAL A 147 5.05 -13.86 -20.98
CA VAL A 147 3.98 -12.85 -20.88
C VAL A 147 3.92 -12.00 -22.15
N GLU A 148 5.06 -11.52 -22.65
CA GLU A 148 5.14 -10.80 -23.94
C GLU A 148 4.57 -11.61 -25.10
N THR A 149 4.84 -12.93 -25.11
CA THR A 149 4.33 -13.81 -26.16
C THR A 149 2.82 -13.98 -26.09
N ILE A 150 2.25 -14.13 -24.90
CA ILE A 150 0.80 -14.14 -24.71
C ILE A 150 0.18 -12.84 -25.21
N ILE A 151 0.72 -11.68 -24.79
CA ILE A 151 0.21 -10.36 -25.21
C ILE A 151 0.26 -10.23 -26.75
N ARG A 152 1.38 -10.62 -27.36
CA ARG A 152 1.58 -10.54 -28.81
C ARG A 152 0.63 -11.44 -29.59
N LEU A 153 0.47 -12.69 -29.17
CA LEU A 153 -0.33 -13.69 -29.90
C LEU A 153 -1.83 -13.49 -29.75
N ASN A 154 -2.26 -12.85 -28.66
CA ASN A 154 -3.68 -12.60 -28.35
C ASN A 154 -4.00 -11.09 -28.40
N SER A 155 -3.21 -10.30 -29.14
CA SER A 155 -3.38 -8.85 -29.17
C SER A 155 -4.78 -8.46 -29.66
N GLY A 156 -5.54 -7.74 -28.83
CA GLY A 156 -6.92 -7.35 -29.10
C GLY A 156 -7.98 -8.40 -28.74
N ASP A 157 -7.57 -9.55 -28.19
CA ASP A 157 -8.43 -10.69 -27.87
C ASP A 157 -8.07 -11.27 -26.48
N ILE A 158 -7.97 -10.39 -25.48
CA ILE A 158 -7.74 -10.75 -24.07
C ILE A 158 -8.89 -10.18 -23.25
N HIS A 159 -9.61 -11.05 -22.55
CA HIS A 159 -10.84 -10.72 -21.84
C HIS A 159 -10.75 -11.03 -20.33
N PRO A 160 -11.57 -10.35 -19.51
CA PRO A 160 -11.71 -10.69 -18.10
C PRO A 160 -12.11 -12.16 -17.93
N GLY A 161 -11.35 -12.90 -17.11
CA GLY A 161 -11.57 -14.32 -16.84
C GLY A 161 -10.74 -15.28 -17.69
N ASP A 162 -10.02 -14.78 -18.71
CA ASP A 162 -9.10 -15.61 -19.49
C ASP A 162 -7.93 -16.11 -18.63
N VAL A 163 -7.41 -17.29 -18.98
CA VAL A 163 -6.20 -17.87 -18.39
C VAL A 163 -5.40 -18.52 -19.52
N PHE A 164 -4.15 -18.10 -19.68
CA PHE A 164 -3.25 -18.60 -20.71
C PHE A 164 -2.21 -19.52 -20.10
N ALA A 165 -1.85 -20.59 -20.80
CA ALA A 165 -0.80 -21.51 -20.40
C ALA A 165 0.19 -21.72 -21.54
N LEU A 166 1.49 -21.74 -21.24
CA LEU A 166 2.54 -22.09 -22.18
C LEU A 166 3.70 -22.80 -21.52
N ASN A 167 4.38 -23.63 -22.31
CA ASN A 167 5.65 -24.27 -21.96
C ASN A 167 6.61 -24.37 -23.16
N ALA A 168 6.25 -23.73 -24.29
CA ALA A 168 7.04 -23.80 -25.52
C ALA A 168 8.37 -23.03 -25.34
N PRO A 169 9.54 -23.69 -25.46
CA PRO A 169 10.82 -23.04 -25.16
C PRO A 169 11.12 -21.81 -26.02
N TYR A 170 10.72 -21.86 -27.30
CA TYR A 170 10.90 -20.76 -28.24
C TYR A 170 10.01 -19.54 -27.95
N ASN A 171 9.06 -19.67 -27.01
CA ASN A 171 8.09 -18.65 -26.63
C ASN A 171 8.23 -18.20 -25.17
N GLY A 172 9.36 -18.48 -24.51
CA GLY A 172 9.61 -18.11 -23.12
C GLY A 172 9.45 -19.25 -22.11
N GLY A 173 9.09 -20.47 -22.55
CA GLY A 173 9.21 -21.65 -21.71
C GLY A 173 10.68 -21.99 -21.41
N THR A 174 10.96 -22.59 -20.26
CA THR A 174 12.29 -23.09 -19.89
C THR A 174 12.51 -24.49 -20.45
N HIS A 175 11.61 -25.41 -20.14
CA HIS A 175 11.56 -26.76 -20.71
C HIS A 175 10.15 -27.35 -20.58
N LEU A 176 9.91 -28.48 -21.24
CA LEU A 176 8.56 -29.07 -21.39
C LEU A 176 7.80 -29.29 -20.05
N PRO A 177 8.45 -29.74 -18.94
CA PRO A 177 7.79 -29.84 -17.64
C PRO A 177 7.31 -28.53 -17.00
N ASP A 178 7.89 -27.39 -17.40
CA ASP A 178 7.62 -26.10 -16.76
C ASP A 178 6.49 -25.40 -17.50
N ILE A 179 5.36 -25.26 -16.83
CA ILE A 179 4.16 -24.63 -17.38
C ILE A 179 4.01 -23.25 -16.74
N THR A 180 4.11 -22.21 -17.55
CA THR A 180 3.77 -20.84 -17.15
C THR A 180 2.28 -20.61 -17.37
N VAL A 181 1.57 -20.25 -16.30
CA VAL A 181 0.17 -19.86 -16.33
C VAL A 181 0.06 -18.37 -16.07
N VAL A 182 -0.66 -17.65 -16.93
CA VAL A 182 -0.80 -16.19 -16.87
C VAL A 182 -2.27 -15.81 -16.90
N THR A 183 -2.68 -15.03 -15.90
CA THR A 183 -4.03 -14.48 -15.78
C THR A 183 -3.97 -12.96 -15.92
N PRO A 184 -4.59 -12.35 -16.95
CA PRO A 184 -4.70 -10.90 -17.07
C PRO A 184 -5.59 -10.32 -15.95
N VAL A 185 -5.21 -9.16 -15.42
CA VAL A 185 -5.97 -8.42 -14.42
C VAL A 185 -6.50 -7.14 -15.06
N PHE A 186 -7.80 -6.89 -14.89
CA PHE A 186 -8.48 -5.72 -15.41
C PHE A 186 -8.90 -4.80 -14.26
N GLU A 187 -8.92 -3.49 -14.52
CA GLU A 187 -9.47 -2.54 -13.56
C GLU A 187 -10.98 -2.77 -13.45
N GLU A 188 -11.51 -2.94 -12.23
CA GLU A 188 -12.96 -2.90 -12.02
C GLU A 188 -13.47 -1.53 -12.47
N GLU A 189 -14.55 -1.48 -13.25
CA GLU A 189 -15.23 -0.23 -13.54
C GLU A 189 -15.60 0.43 -12.22
N ARG A 190 -14.85 1.46 -11.82
CA ARG A 190 -15.14 2.22 -10.63
C ARG A 190 -16.52 2.86 -10.85
N PRO A 191 -17.57 2.51 -10.06
CA PRO A 191 -18.86 3.15 -10.23
C PRO A 191 -18.67 4.65 -10.04
N ILE A 192 -18.99 5.40 -11.09
CA ILE A 192 -18.94 6.85 -11.10
C ILE A 192 -19.91 7.28 -10.02
N SER A 193 -19.39 7.73 -8.88
CA SER A 193 -20.23 8.32 -7.84
C SER A 193 -20.98 9.49 -8.48
N PRO A 194 -22.32 9.53 -8.45
CA PRO A 194 -23.05 10.66 -9.00
C PRO A 194 -22.67 11.95 -8.26
N PRO A 195 -22.76 13.12 -8.94
CA PRO A 195 -22.32 14.42 -8.44
C PRO A 195 -22.98 14.85 -7.13
#